data_AF-A0A6L9Z8X5-F1
#
_entry.id   AF-A0A6L9Z8X5-F1
#
_cell.length_a   1.000
_cell.length_b   1.000
_cell.length_c   1.000
_cell.angle_alpha   90.00
_cell.angle_beta   90.00
_cell.angle_gamma   90.00
#
_symmetry.space_group_name_H-M   'P 1'
#
loop_
_entity.id
_entity.type
_entity.pdbx_description
1 polymer ?
#
loop_
_entity_poly.entity_id
_entity_poly.type
_entity_poly.pdbx_seq_one_letter_code
_entity_poly.pdbx_strand_id
1 'polypeptide(L)'
;MIPFHRLSHRLTETALQAGRWGKTTIYYFHNCPVDYLYHDRDQLEAESITMILSQLAVQWTVVLMFSDGGAARGGLNPQRIELTKAFLGQLKQHVRAMAWLNPMPCNRWNGTTAGEIRPLLPMFEFSREGLQNAINVLRIR
;
A
#
# COMPACT_ATOMS: atom_id res chain seq x y z
N MET A 1 -0.35 12.31 -0.63
CA MET A 1 -1.81 12.58 -0.76
C MET A 1 -2.27 13.57 0.31
N ILE A 2 -2.31 14.87 0.02
CA ILE A 2 -2.62 15.94 1.00
C ILE A 2 -3.98 15.74 1.70
N PRO A 3 -5.09 15.37 1.02
CA PRO A 3 -6.40 15.25 1.66
C PRO A 3 -6.49 14.15 2.72
N PHE A 4 -5.67 13.10 2.60
CA PHE A 4 -5.73 11.91 3.46
C PHE A 4 -4.58 11.84 4.45
N HIS A 5 -3.83 12.93 4.60
CA HIS A 5 -2.66 12.97 5.46
C HIS A 5 -2.99 12.64 6.92
N ARG A 6 -4.06 13.19 7.48
CA ARG A 6 -4.45 12.90 8.87
C ARG A 6 -4.77 11.42 9.08
N LEU A 7 -5.37 10.76 8.08
CA LEU A 7 -5.68 9.34 8.13
C LEU A 7 -4.42 8.49 8.03
N SER A 8 -3.52 8.81 7.08
CA SER A 8 -2.26 8.10 6.94
C SER A 8 -1.42 8.25 8.21
N HIS A 9 -1.37 9.44 8.81
CA HIS A 9 -0.63 9.69 10.06
C HIS A 9 -1.16 8.82 11.20
N ARG A 10 -2.48 8.80 11.44
CA ARG A 10 -3.07 7.98 12.50
C ARG A 10 -2.85 6.49 12.28
N LEU A 11 -2.95 6.03 11.03
CA LEU A 11 -2.68 4.63 10.67
C LEU A 11 -1.23 4.28 11.00
N THR A 12 -0.29 5.13 10.63
CA THR A 12 1.14 5.01 10.90
C THR A 12 1.44 5.00 12.40
N GLU A 13 0.92 5.97 13.17
CA GLU A 13 1.07 6.02 14.63
C GLU A 13 0.52 4.77 15.30
N THR A 14 -0.68 4.34 14.88
CA THR A 14 -1.31 3.13 15.42
C THR A 14 -0.47 1.89 15.11
N ALA A 15 0.06 1.77 13.90
CA ALA A 15 0.92 0.64 13.53
C ALA A 15 2.20 0.58 14.38
N LEU A 16 2.83 1.73 14.64
CA LEU A 16 4.02 1.83 15.49
C LEU A 16 3.72 1.55 16.96
N GLN A 17 2.60 2.08 17.48
CA GLN A 17 2.22 1.92 18.90
C GLN A 17 1.64 0.54 19.21
N ALA A 18 1.00 -0.12 18.24
CA ALA A 18 0.24 -1.34 18.48
C ALA A 18 1.11 -2.55 18.90
N GLY A 19 2.44 -2.47 18.84
CA GLY A 19 3.41 -3.33 19.55
C GLY A 19 3.32 -4.85 19.35
N ARG A 20 2.36 -5.34 18.55
CA ARG A 20 2.03 -6.76 18.37
C ARG A 20 2.65 -7.36 17.10
N TRP A 21 3.28 -6.53 16.27
CA TRP A 21 3.79 -6.88 14.94
C TRP A 21 5.30 -6.64 14.90
N GLY A 22 6.10 -7.50 15.54
CA GLY A 22 7.57 -7.52 15.46
C GLY A 22 8.24 -6.17 15.16
N LYS A 23 9.03 -6.11 14.08
CA LYS A 23 9.58 -4.87 13.51
C LYS A 23 8.58 -4.30 12.50
N THR A 24 8.15 -3.05 12.70
CA THR A 24 7.34 -2.29 11.73
C THR A 24 8.19 -1.18 11.11
N THR A 25 8.27 -1.15 9.78
CA THR A 25 8.94 -0.10 9.01
C THR A 25 7.92 0.59 8.11
N ILE A 26 8.01 1.90 7.98
CA ILE A 26 7.09 2.70 7.17
C ILE A 26 7.85 3.27 5.98
N TYR A 27 7.22 3.14 4.82
CA TYR A 27 7.74 3.64 3.56
C TYR A 27 6.70 4.53 2.88
N TYR A 28 7.18 5.51 2.13
CA TYR A 28 6.39 6.46 1.35
C TYR A 28 6.74 6.35 -0.14
N PHE A 29 5.79 6.74 -0.98
CA PHE A 29 5.98 6.84 -2.43
C PHE A 29 5.08 7.93 -3.01
N HIS A 30 5.40 8.39 -4.21
CA HIS A 30 4.60 9.36 -4.94
C HIS A 30 3.94 8.73 -6.17
N ASN A 31 2.62 8.82 -6.27
CA ASN A 31 1.77 8.22 -7.31
C ASN A 31 1.79 6.69 -7.36
N CYS A 32 2.90 6.07 -7.73
CA CYS A 32 3.11 4.62 -7.76
C CYS A 32 4.59 4.33 -7.48
N PRO A 33 4.92 3.26 -6.75
CA PRO A 33 6.32 2.84 -6.56
C PRO A 33 6.94 2.42 -7.90
N VAL A 34 8.20 2.78 -8.13
CA VAL A 34 8.94 2.43 -9.34
C VAL A 34 10.31 1.85 -8.96
N ASP A 35 11.26 2.74 -8.62
CA ASP A 35 12.63 2.34 -8.27
C ASP A 35 12.92 2.48 -6.77
N TYR A 36 12.28 3.46 -6.12
CA TYR A 36 12.56 3.83 -4.74
C TYR A 36 11.30 3.90 -3.88
N LEU A 37 11.49 3.60 -2.60
CA LEU A 37 10.60 4.00 -1.53
C LEU A 37 11.35 4.95 -0.60
N TYR A 38 10.62 5.76 0.16
CA TYR A 38 11.20 6.80 1.00
C TYR A 38 10.89 6.55 2.47
N HIS A 39 11.85 6.84 3.35
CA HIS A 39 11.65 6.74 4.81
C HIS A 39 10.92 7.94 5.39
N ASP A 40 10.84 9.03 4.63
CA ASP A 40 10.18 10.26 5.01
C ASP A 40 9.12 10.68 3.98
N ARG A 41 8.28 11.63 4.39
CA ARG A 41 7.14 12.08 3.60
C ARG A 41 7.51 13.12 2.54
N ASP A 42 8.62 13.81 2.75
CA ASP A 42 9.15 14.84 1.86
C ASP A 42 9.98 14.20 0.74
N GLN A 43 10.18 12.87 0.79
CA GLN A 43 10.87 12.04 -0.20
C GLN A 43 12.34 12.40 -0.34
N LEU A 44 13.00 12.66 0.79
CA LEU A 44 14.42 13.03 0.86
C LEU A 44 15.31 11.79 1.10
N GLU A 45 14.81 10.83 1.87
CA GLU A 45 15.53 9.63 2.32
C GLU A 45 15.09 8.42 1.48
N ALA A 46 15.66 8.29 0.28
CA ALA A 46 15.33 7.22 -0.66
C ALA A 46 16.07 5.91 -0.37
N GLU A 47 15.38 4.78 -0.49
CA GLU A 47 15.94 3.44 -0.49
C GLU A 47 15.42 2.67 -1.71
N SER A 48 16.31 1.96 -2.41
CA SER A 48 15.94 1.18 -3.59
C SER A 48 14.96 0.07 -3.21
N ILE A 49 13.90 -0.10 -4.00
CA ILE A 49 12.95 -1.20 -3.84
C ILE A 49 13.67 -2.54 -3.90
N THR A 50 14.64 -2.72 -4.80
CA THR A 50 15.40 -3.98 -4.88
C THR A 50 16.19 -4.27 -3.61
N MET A 51 16.72 -3.24 -2.96
CA MET A 51 17.46 -3.37 -1.71
C MET A 51 16.52 -3.64 -0.52
N ILE A 52 15.33 -3.03 -0.50
CA ILE A 52 14.30 -3.31 0.50
C ILE A 52 13.85 -4.76 0.38
N LEU A 53 13.47 -5.20 -0.82
CA LEU A 53 12.93 -6.53 -1.07
C LEU A 53 13.93 -7.64 -0.71
N SER A 54 15.24 -7.43 -0.95
CA SER A 54 16.28 -8.42 -0.62
C SER A 54 16.48 -8.63 0.88
N GLN A 55 16.05 -7.68 1.71
CA GLN A 55 16.12 -7.76 3.18
C GLN A 55 14.88 -8.41 3.81
N LEU A 56 13.82 -8.64 3.04
CA LEU A 56 12.55 -9.16 3.56
C LEU A 56 12.61 -10.67 3.78
N ALA A 57 12.24 -11.12 4.97
CA ALA A 57 12.03 -12.53 5.26
C ALA A 57 10.60 -12.93 4.86
N VAL A 58 10.44 -13.46 3.64
CA VAL A 58 9.14 -13.75 3.00
C VAL A 58 8.12 -14.40 3.94
N GLN A 59 8.53 -15.40 4.72
CA GLN A 59 7.66 -16.17 5.63
C GLN A 59 7.03 -15.32 6.76
N TRP A 60 7.61 -14.17 7.07
CA TRP A 60 7.23 -13.32 8.21
C TRP A 60 6.74 -11.94 7.80
N THR A 61 7.10 -11.49 6.60
CA THR A 61 6.78 -10.15 6.13
C THR A 61 5.34 -10.05 5.65
N VAL A 62 4.62 -9.05 6.13
CA VAL A 62 3.29 -8.67 5.66
C VAL A 62 3.28 -7.18 5.34
N VAL A 63 2.56 -6.79 4.28
CA VAL A 63 2.56 -5.40 3.80
C VAL A 63 1.15 -4.83 3.75
N LEU A 64 0.96 -3.68 4.37
CA LEU A 64 -0.24 -2.87 4.22
C LEU A 64 0.09 -1.61 3.42
N MET A 65 -0.55 -1.44 2.28
CA MET A 65 -0.46 -0.22 1.48
C MET A 65 -1.63 0.70 1.81
N PHE A 66 -1.39 2.02 1.80
CA PHE A 66 -2.43 3.03 1.97
C PHE A 66 -2.29 4.11 0.90
N SER A 67 -3.20 4.13 -0.08
CA SER A 67 -3.19 5.08 -1.20
C SER A 67 -4.53 5.07 -1.95
N ASP A 68 -4.88 6.16 -2.65
CA ASP A 68 -6.10 6.22 -3.45
C ASP A 68 -6.01 5.41 -4.75
N GLY A 69 -4.82 4.96 -5.13
CA GLY A 69 -4.61 4.18 -6.36
C GLY A 69 -5.05 4.91 -7.64
N GLY A 70 -5.20 6.25 -7.59
CA GLY A 70 -5.72 7.07 -8.68
C GLY A 70 -7.23 7.36 -8.62
N ALA A 71 -7.98 6.77 -7.68
CA ALA A 71 -9.41 7.02 -7.55
C ALA A 71 -9.76 8.46 -7.15
N ALA A 72 -8.86 9.19 -6.47
CA ALA A 72 -9.13 10.57 -6.04
C ALA A 72 -9.07 11.54 -7.23
N ARG A 73 -8.08 11.37 -8.12
CA ARG A 73 -7.93 12.18 -9.34
C ARG A 73 -8.95 11.79 -10.42
N GLY A 74 -9.39 10.52 -10.41
CA GLY A 74 -10.23 9.95 -11.47
C GLY A 74 -9.42 9.61 -12.72
N GLY A 75 -10.08 8.90 -13.64
CA GLY A 75 -9.51 8.51 -14.92
C GLY A 75 -8.51 7.35 -14.88
N LEU A 76 -8.22 6.85 -16.07
CA LEU A 76 -7.27 5.76 -16.31
C LEU A 76 -5.92 6.33 -16.70
N ASN A 77 -4.86 5.77 -16.11
CA ASN A 77 -3.50 6.03 -16.54
C ASN A 77 -2.81 4.68 -16.81
N PRO A 78 -2.74 4.24 -18.09
CA PRO A 78 -2.15 2.95 -18.46
C PRO A 78 -0.73 2.75 -17.94
N GLN A 79 0.10 3.80 -17.98
CA GLN A 79 1.47 3.73 -17.47
C GLN A 79 1.50 3.44 -15.96
N ARG A 80 0.66 4.11 -15.15
CA ARG A 80 0.58 3.84 -13.71
C ARG A 80 0.02 2.47 -13.40
N ILE A 81 -0.89 1.95 -14.22
CA ILE A 81 -1.41 0.59 -14.11
C ILE A 81 -0.26 -0.41 -14.27
N GLU A 82 0.52 -0.28 -15.34
CA GLU A 82 1.64 -1.20 -15.60
C GLU A 82 2.76 -1.09 -14.56
N LEU A 83 3.11 0.13 -14.12
CA LEU A 83 4.08 0.33 -13.05
C LEU A 83 3.62 -0.28 -11.72
N THR A 84 2.34 -0.08 -11.37
CA THR A 84 1.77 -0.66 -10.14
C THR A 84 1.71 -2.19 -10.24
N LYS A 85 1.31 -2.74 -11.40
CA LYS A 85 1.34 -4.19 -11.65
C LYS A 85 2.74 -4.78 -11.47
N ALA A 86 3.76 -4.14 -12.05
CA ALA A 86 5.14 -4.58 -11.94
C ALA A 86 5.61 -4.59 -10.48
N PHE A 87 5.37 -3.51 -9.74
CA PHE A 87 5.70 -3.42 -8.32
C PHE A 87 5.00 -4.49 -7.48
N LEU A 88 3.69 -4.67 -7.66
CA LEU A 88 2.92 -5.68 -6.94
C LEU A 88 3.38 -7.10 -7.27
N GLY A 89 3.76 -7.36 -8.53
CA GLY A 89 4.32 -8.62 -8.98
C GLY A 89 5.64 -8.96 -8.26
N GLN A 90 6.55 -7.99 -8.15
CA GLN A 90 7.80 -8.14 -7.40
C GLN A 90 7.52 -8.34 -5.90
N LEU A 91 6.62 -7.53 -5.32
CA LEU A 91 6.32 -7.57 -3.90
C LEU A 91 5.72 -8.92 -3.49
N LYS A 92 4.84 -9.50 -4.31
CA LYS A 92 4.20 -10.81 -4.07
C LYS A 92 5.21 -11.95 -3.88
N GLN A 93 6.40 -11.84 -4.45
CA GLN A 93 7.45 -12.86 -4.32
C GLN A 93 8.22 -12.73 -2.99
N HIS A 94 8.13 -11.60 -2.31
CA HIS A 94 8.97 -11.25 -1.15
C HIS A 94 8.18 -11.09 0.16
N VAL A 95 6.84 -11.25 0.12
CA VAL A 95 5.97 -11.07 1.29
C VAL A 95 4.97 -12.21 1.41
N ARG A 96 4.66 -12.60 2.64
CA ARG A 96 3.65 -13.64 2.93
C ARG A 96 2.25 -13.18 2.56
N ALA A 97 1.92 -11.93 2.90
CA ALA A 97 0.60 -11.37 2.66
C ALA A 97 0.69 -9.87 2.39
N MET A 98 -0.25 -9.36 1.59
CA MET A 98 -0.41 -7.94 1.39
C MET A 98 -1.87 -7.54 1.23
N ALA A 99 -2.18 -6.32 1.64
CA ALA A 99 -3.48 -5.70 1.48
C ALA A 99 -3.31 -4.21 1.14
N TRP A 100 -4.32 -3.61 0.54
CA TRP A 100 -4.36 -2.20 0.21
C TRP A 100 -5.60 -1.54 0.79
N LEU A 101 -5.41 -0.48 1.55
CA LEU A 101 -6.48 0.38 2.03
C LEU A 101 -6.55 1.64 1.17
N ASN A 102 -7.69 1.82 0.52
CA ASN A 102 -7.97 2.96 -0.33
C ASN A 102 -8.89 3.93 0.41
N PRO A 103 -8.48 5.18 0.66
CA PRO A 103 -9.31 6.15 1.36
C PRO A 103 -10.50 6.66 0.54
N MET A 104 -10.57 6.32 -0.75
CA MET A 104 -11.73 6.60 -1.59
C MET A 104 -12.77 5.50 -1.47
N PRO A 105 -14.06 5.84 -1.45
CA PRO A 105 -15.12 4.84 -1.41
C PRO A 105 -15.12 3.94 -2.65
N CYS A 106 -15.48 2.67 -2.48
CA CYS A 106 -15.35 1.65 -3.53
C CYS A 106 -16.13 1.96 -4.81
N ASN A 107 -17.25 2.68 -4.69
CA ASN A 107 -18.05 3.15 -5.83
C ASN A 107 -17.29 4.15 -6.73
N ARG A 108 -16.21 4.77 -6.25
CA ARG A 108 -15.38 5.72 -7.02
C ARG A 108 -14.20 5.06 -7.74
N TRP A 109 -14.00 3.75 -7.59
CA TRP A 109 -12.85 3.09 -8.21
C TRP A 109 -13.13 2.71 -9.67
N ASN A 110 -14.39 2.47 -10.04
CA ASN A 110 -14.76 2.04 -11.40
C ASN A 110 -14.35 3.09 -12.45
N GLY A 111 -13.78 2.63 -13.57
CA GLY A 111 -13.28 3.50 -14.63
C GLY A 111 -12.05 4.33 -14.23
N THR A 112 -11.34 3.95 -13.16
CA THR A 112 -10.10 4.60 -12.72
C THR A 112 -8.96 3.60 -12.61
N THR A 113 -7.74 4.11 -12.48
CA THR A 113 -6.54 3.28 -12.21
C THR A 113 -6.75 2.36 -10.99
N ALA A 114 -7.47 2.82 -9.96
CA ALA A 114 -7.75 2.01 -8.77
C ALA A 114 -8.63 0.80 -9.10
N GLY A 115 -9.60 0.96 -10.01
CA GLY A 115 -10.46 -0.12 -10.48
C GLY A 115 -9.67 -1.22 -11.18
N GLU A 116 -8.67 -0.84 -11.96
CA GLU A 116 -7.80 -1.77 -12.72
C GLU A 116 -6.79 -2.52 -11.83
N ILE A 117 -6.30 -1.89 -10.76
CA ILE A 117 -5.36 -2.55 -9.83
C ILE A 117 -6.07 -3.39 -8.76
N ARG A 118 -7.35 -3.11 -8.46
CA ARG A 118 -8.14 -3.84 -7.45
C ARG A 118 -8.08 -5.37 -7.61
N PRO A 119 -8.17 -5.97 -8.82
CA PRO A 119 -8.15 -7.43 -8.97
C PRO A 119 -6.79 -8.07 -8.66
N LEU A 120 -5.71 -7.28 -8.58
CA LEU A 120 -4.35 -7.80 -8.41
C LEU A 120 -4.04 -8.22 -6.97
N LEU A 121 -4.77 -7.69 -5.99
CA LEU A 121 -4.58 -7.96 -4.56
C LEU A 121 -5.83 -7.63 -3.74
N PRO A 122 -5.92 -8.03 -2.46
CA PRO A 122 -7.01 -7.61 -1.57
C PRO A 122 -6.97 -6.10 -1.30
N MET A 123 -7.84 -5.35 -1.99
CA MET A 123 -8.02 -3.91 -1.82
C MET A 123 -9.37 -3.57 -1.19
N PHE A 124 -9.35 -2.78 -0.12
CA PHE A 124 -10.52 -2.41 0.67
C PHE A 124 -10.63 -0.89 0.80
N GLU A 125 -11.87 -0.41 0.88
CA GLU A 125 -12.14 0.97 1.27
C GLU A 125 -11.68 1.22 2.70
N PHE A 126 -11.18 2.43 3.00
CA PHE A 126 -10.81 2.81 4.36
C PHE A 126 -12.06 3.09 5.21
N SER A 127 -12.67 2.02 5.66
CA SER A 127 -13.79 1.99 6.60
C SER A 127 -13.45 1.05 7.77
N ARG A 128 -14.30 1.00 8.80
CA ARG A 128 -14.13 0.06 9.91
C ARG A 128 -14.09 -1.40 9.40
N GLU A 129 -15.00 -1.73 8.49
CA GLU A 129 -15.09 -3.05 7.89
C GLU A 129 -13.88 -3.33 6.98
N GLY A 130 -13.49 -2.37 6.14
CA GLY A 130 -12.34 -2.54 5.25
C GLY A 130 -11.02 -2.71 6.01
N LEU A 131 -10.83 -1.99 7.12
CA LEU A 131 -9.69 -2.18 8.01
C LEU A 131 -9.70 -3.58 8.64
N GLN A 132 -10.85 -4.05 9.13
CA GLN A 132 -10.97 -5.40 9.69
C GLN A 132 -10.66 -6.48 8.64
N ASN A 133 -11.17 -6.31 7.42
CA ASN A 133 -10.90 -7.23 6.31
C ASN A 133 -9.42 -7.23 5.91
N ALA A 134 -8.78 -6.05 5.83
CA ALA A 134 -7.35 -5.95 5.59
C ALA A 134 -6.54 -6.67 6.68
N ILE A 135 -6.88 -6.46 7.96
CA ILE A 135 -6.22 -7.15 9.07
C ILE A 135 -6.44 -8.67 8.98
N ASN A 136 -7.63 -9.12 8.62
CA ASN A 136 -7.91 -10.55 8.45
C ASN A 136 -7.01 -11.16 7.38
N VAL A 137 -6.88 -10.52 6.21
CA VAL A 137 -5.96 -10.95 5.15
C VAL A 137 -4.52 -11.06 5.66
N LEU A 138 -4.05 -10.04 6.39
CA LEU A 138 -2.66 -9.99 6.87
C LEU A 138 -2.36 -10.97 8.01
N ARG A 139 -3.40 -11.48 8.69
CA ARG A 139 -3.28 -12.45 9.80
C ARG A 139 -3.30 -13.91 9.35
N ILE A 140 -3.77 -14.20 8.14
CA ILE A 140 -3.84 -15.58 7.64
C ILE A 140 -2.41 -16.16 7.64
N ARG A 141 -2.27 -17.30 8.32
CA ARG A 141 -1.01 -18.02 8.53
C ARG A 141 -0.80 -19.04 7.42
#